data_AF-A0A4S0JII5-F1
#
_entry.id   AF-A0A4S0JII5-F1
#
_cell.length_a   1.000
_cell.length_b   1.000
_cell.length_c   1.000
_cell.angle_alpha   90.00
_cell.angle_beta   90.00
_cell.angle_gamma   90.00
#
_symmetry.space_group_name_H-M   'P 1'
#
loop_
_entity.id
_entity.type
_entity.pdbx_description
1 polymer ?
#
loop_
_entity_poly.entity_id
_entity_poly.type
_entity_poly.pdbx_seq_one_letter_code
_entity_poly.pdbx_strand_id
1 'polypeptide(L)'
;TLGFQRVLQRAVYHVQSSGKKEVTGANVLVAIFGEKDSHAVYYLNQQDVTRLDVVNYLSHGSAKLGEEGEQPSSSSEGEGRMEGGEGEPKGDA
;
A
#
# COMPACT_ATOMS: atom_id res chain seq x y z
N THR A 1 -7.08 -10.21 -20.82
CA THR A 1 -6.11 -11.28 -21.15
C THR A 1 -5.98 -12.22 -19.96
N LEU A 2 -5.42 -13.43 -20.14
CA LEU A 2 -5.18 -14.35 -19.00
C LEU A 2 -4.22 -13.76 -17.95
N GLY A 3 -3.22 -12.98 -18.39
CA GLY A 3 -2.29 -12.31 -17.48
C GLY A 3 -2.97 -11.29 -16.57
N PHE A 4 -3.93 -10.52 -17.10
CA PHE A 4 -4.72 -9.58 -16.30
C PHE A 4 -5.47 -10.27 -15.15
N GLN A 5 -6.13 -11.40 -15.44
CA GLN A 5 -6.85 -12.16 -14.42
C GLN A 5 -5.91 -12.70 -13.34
N ARG A 6 -4.75 -13.26 -13.73
CA ARG A 6 -3.74 -13.75 -12.78
C ARG A 6 -3.22 -12.63 -11.88
N VAL A 7 -2.93 -11.45 -12.44
CA VAL A 7 -2.51 -10.26 -11.69
C VAL A 7 -3.58 -9.87 -10.65
N LEU A 8 -4.84 -9.75 -11.07
CA LEU A 8 -5.92 -9.41 -10.14
C LEU A 8 -6.09 -10.46 -9.04
N GLN A 9 -6.04 -11.75 -9.39
CA GLN A 9 -6.14 -12.83 -8.41
C GLN A 9 -5.02 -12.77 -7.38
N ARG A 10 -3.77 -12.52 -7.81
CA ARG A 10 -2.64 -12.34 -6.88
C ARG A 10 -2.83 -11.13 -5.98
N ALA A 11 -3.29 -10.00 -6.52
CA ALA A 11 -3.55 -8.80 -5.74
C ALA A 11 -4.63 -9.03 -4.67
N VAL A 12 -5.74 -9.68 -5.05
CA VAL A 12 -6.83 -10.05 -4.12
C VAL A 12 -6.32 -10.98 -3.03
N TYR A 13 -5.60 -12.04 -3.40
CA TYR A 13 -5.05 -13.00 -2.43
C TYR A 13 -4.10 -12.31 -1.44
N HIS A 14 -3.24 -11.42 -1.91
CA HIS A 14 -2.33 -10.66 -1.06
C HIS A 14 -3.07 -9.79 -0.03
N VAL A 15 -4.09 -9.06 -0.47
CA VAL A 15 -4.92 -8.20 0.39
C VAL A 15 -5.70 -9.02 1.43
N GLN A 16 -6.31 -10.13 1.00
CA GLN A 16 -7.02 -11.02 1.92
C GLN A 16 -6.08 -11.65 2.96
N SER A 17 -4.91 -12.11 2.54
CA SER A 17 -3.93 -12.71 3.45
C SER A 17 -3.33 -11.71 4.45
N SER A 18 -3.40 -10.40 4.15
CA SER A 18 -2.97 -9.32 5.04
C SER A 18 -4.10 -8.76 5.92
N GLY A 19 -5.29 -9.37 5.89
CA GLY A 19 -6.44 -8.94 6.70
C GLY A 19 -7.08 -7.63 6.25
N LYS A 20 -6.68 -7.11 5.09
CA LYS A 20 -7.23 -5.88 4.51
C LYS A 20 -8.50 -6.18 3.72
N LYS A 21 -9.41 -5.21 3.65
CA LYS A 21 -10.72 -5.36 3.00
C LYS A 21 -10.72 -4.93 1.53
N GLU A 22 -9.81 -4.04 1.16
CA GLU A 22 -9.84 -3.38 -0.14
C GLU A 22 -8.57 -3.60 -0.96
N VAL A 23 -8.78 -3.91 -2.23
CA VAL A 23 -7.71 -4.01 -3.22
C VAL A 23 -7.59 -2.68 -3.94
N THR A 24 -6.53 -1.94 -3.62
CA THR A 24 -6.17 -0.70 -4.32
C THR A 24 -5.30 -0.97 -5.54
N GLY A 25 -5.16 0.03 -6.42
CA GLY A 25 -4.27 -0.02 -7.58
C GLY A 25 -2.80 -0.30 -7.23
N ALA A 26 -2.34 0.07 -6.02
CA ALA A 26 -1.00 -0.25 -5.54
C ALA A 26 -0.76 -1.77 -5.43
N ASN A 27 -1.76 -2.51 -4.96
CA ASN A 27 -1.69 -3.98 -4.90
C ASN A 27 -1.58 -4.59 -6.31
N VAL A 28 -2.33 -4.02 -7.27
CA VAL A 28 -2.30 -4.45 -8.67
C VAL A 28 -0.93 -4.16 -9.28
N LEU A 29 -0.37 -2.97 -9.05
CA LEU A 29 0.95 -2.59 -9.54
C LEU A 29 2.04 -3.55 -9.06
N VAL A 30 2.05 -3.88 -7.77
CA VAL A 30 3.01 -4.85 -7.22
C VAL A 30 2.77 -6.25 -7.80
N ALA A 31 1.52 -6.65 -8.02
CA ALA A 31 1.17 -7.96 -8.57
C ALA A 31 1.56 -8.14 -10.05
N ILE A 32 1.70 -7.05 -10.81
CA ILE A 32 2.17 -7.08 -12.21
C ILE A 32 3.59 -7.65 -12.31
N PHE A 33 4.46 -7.37 -11.33
CA PHE A 33 5.82 -7.94 -11.29
C PHE A 33 5.85 -9.47 -11.14
N GLY A 34 4.76 -10.09 -10.70
CA GLY A 34 4.62 -11.55 -10.63
C GLY A 34 4.06 -12.18 -11.90
N GLU A 35 3.77 -11.39 -12.93
CA GLU A 35 3.15 -11.87 -14.17
C GLU A 35 4.20 -12.27 -15.21
N LYS A 36 4.12 -13.52 -15.67
CA LYS A 36 4.95 -14.01 -16.77
C LYS A 36 4.56 -13.29 -18.06
N ASP A 37 5.55 -12.97 -18.88
CA ASP A 37 5.38 -12.32 -20.19
C ASP A 37 4.65 -10.96 -20.11
N SER A 38 4.98 -10.18 -19.07
CA SER A 38 4.41 -8.84 -18.87
C SER A 38 5.23 -7.77 -19.59
N HIS A 39 4.66 -7.18 -20.64
CA HIS A 39 5.26 -6.02 -21.32
C HIS A 39 5.45 -4.81 -20.39
N ALA A 40 4.56 -4.62 -19.41
CA ALA A 40 4.71 -3.54 -18.44
C ALA A 40 5.98 -3.73 -17.59
N VAL A 41 6.22 -4.95 -17.10
CA VAL A 41 7.44 -5.28 -16.33
C VAL A 41 8.68 -5.16 -17.21
N TYR A 42 8.60 -5.57 -18.48
CA TYR A 42 9.69 -5.39 -19.43
C TYR A 42 10.14 -3.92 -19.52
N TYR A 43 9.21 -2.98 -19.69
CA TYR A 43 9.54 -1.56 -19.73
C TYR A 43 10.01 -1.01 -18.37
N LEU A 44 9.43 -1.45 -17.26
CA LEU A 44 9.87 -1.03 -15.93
C LEU A 44 11.33 -1.46 -15.67
N ASN A 45 11.69 -2.68 -16.07
CA ASN A 45 13.06 -3.16 -15.97
C ASN A 45 14.04 -2.38 -16.87
N GLN A 46 13.62 -1.90 -18.04
CA GLN A 46 14.45 -1.03 -18.88
C GLN A 46 14.76 0.32 -18.23
N GLN A 47 13.93 0.75 -17.27
CA GLN A 47 14.14 1.97 -16.48
C GLN A 47 14.77 1.66 -15.11
N ASP A 48 15.34 0.47 -14.94
CA ASP A 48 15.93 -0.01 -13.69
C ASP A 48 14.96 -0.01 -12.49
N VAL A 49 13.64 -0.08 -12.74
CA VAL A 49 12.61 -0.14 -11.70
C VAL A 49 12.32 -1.59 -11.34
N THR A 50 12.70 -2.00 -10.14
CA THR A 50 12.45 -3.34 -9.62
C THR A 50 11.18 -3.42 -8.78
N ARG A 51 10.71 -4.66 -8.54
CA ARG A 51 9.61 -4.91 -7.59
C ARG A 51 9.93 -4.36 -6.20
N LEU A 52 11.19 -4.46 -5.77
CA LEU A 52 11.64 -4.01 -4.46
C LEU A 52 11.51 -2.49 -4.34
N ASP A 53 11.86 -1.74 -5.39
CA ASP A 53 11.75 -0.28 -5.41
C ASP A 53 10.29 0.17 -5.24
N VAL A 54 9.37 -0.47 -5.96
CA VAL A 54 7.94 -0.17 -5.87
C VAL A 54 7.38 -0.49 -4.48
N VAL A 55 7.73 -1.65 -3.91
CA VAL A 55 7.28 -2.03 -2.56
C VAL A 55 7.83 -1.08 -1.50
N ASN A 56 9.11 -0.71 -1.61
CA ASN A 56 9.75 0.23 -0.69
C ASN A 56 9.12 1.61 -0.77
N TYR A 57 8.90 2.13 -1.98
CA TYR A 57 8.25 3.41 -2.21
C TYR A 57 6.83 3.45 -1.63
N LEU A 58 6.04 2.39 -1.86
CA LEU A 58 4.68 2.30 -1.31
C LEU A 58 4.65 2.18 0.22
N SER A 59 5.69 1.62 0.83
CA SER A 59 5.74 1.39 2.28
C SER A 59 6.19 2.63 3.07
N HIS A 60 7.06 3.46 2.49
CA HIS A 60 7.74 4.53 3.22
C HIS A 60 7.57 5.92 2.59
N GLY A 61 6.97 6.02 1.40
CA GLY A 61 7.06 7.23 0.61
C GLY A 61 8.50 7.51 0.15
N SER A 62 8.69 8.57 -0.62
CA SER A 62 9.93 8.96 -1.28
C SER A 62 11.23 8.63 -0.51
N ALA A 63 11.94 7.58 -0.92
CA ALA A 63 13.39 7.57 -0.82
C ALA A 63 13.89 8.60 -1.84
N LYS A 64 14.18 9.81 -1.36
CA LYS A 64 14.77 10.92 -2.12
C LYS A 64 15.73 10.42 -3.19
N LEU A 65 15.28 10.43 -4.45
CA LEU A 65 16.20 10.73 -5.54
C LEU A 65 16.56 12.19 -5.31
N GLY A 66 17.83 12.47 -5.06
CA GLY A 66 18.29 13.82 -4.82
C GLY A 66 17.93 14.70 -6.01
N GLU A 67 16.93 15.57 -5.83
CA GLU A 67 16.94 17.01 -6.07
C GLU A 67 15.56 17.59 -5.73
N GLU A 68 15.60 18.63 -4.89
CA GLU A 68 14.61 19.66 -4.54
C GLU A 68 13.09 19.39 -4.63
N GLY A 69 12.48 19.34 -3.44
CA GLY A 69 11.25 20.09 -3.16
C GLY A 69 9.91 19.42 -3.50
N GLU A 70 9.42 18.55 -2.62
CA GLU A 70 7.99 18.52 -2.30
C GLU A 70 7.81 17.88 -0.90
N GLN A 71 7.01 18.50 -0.04
CA GLN A 71 6.80 18.10 1.36
C GLN A 71 6.10 16.73 1.48
N PRO A 72 6.35 15.96 2.56
CA PRO A 72 5.61 14.73 2.79
C PRO A 72 4.21 15.07 3.29
N SER A 73 3.18 14.82 2.48
CA SER A 73 1.81 14.71 2.98
C SER A 73 1.70 13.39 3.75
N SER A 74 2.02 13.43 5.04
CA SER A 74 1.74 12.36 5.99
C SER A 74 0.24 12.28 6.24
N SER A 75 -0.50 11.49 5.45
CA SER A 75 -1.79 10.96 5.89
C SER A 75 -1.51 9.73 6.77
N SER A 76 -1.03 10.00 7.98
CA SER A 76 -1.06 9.04 9.08
C SER A 76 -2.50 9.00 9.58
N GLU A 77 -3.29 8.03 9.11
CA GLU A 77 -4.56 7.70 9.77
C GLU A 77 -4.22 7.07 11.13
N GLY A 78 -4.26 7.92 12.15
CA GLY A 78 -4.01 7.58 13.54
C GLY A 78 -4.82 8.48 14.46
N GLU A 79 -6.11 8.17 14.60
CA GLU A 79 -6.95 8.60 15.72
C GLU A 79 -7.75 7.35 16.14
N GLY A 80 -7.80 6.86 17.37
CA GLY A 80 -7.17 7.26 18.61
C GLY A 80 -7.69 6.26 19.65
N ARG A 81 -6.81 5.40 20.17
CA ARG A 81 -7.09 4.57 21.34
C ARG A 81 -6.78 5.42 22.57
N MET A 82 -7.81 5.89 23.27
CA MET A 82 -7.70 6.37 24.64
C MET A 82 -8.60 5.50 25.54
N GLU A 83 -7.95 4.66 26.32
CA GLU A 83 -8.46 4.07 27.55
C GLU A 83 -8.23 5.07 28.70
N GLY A 84 -9.19 5.19 29.61
CA GLY A 84 -8.95 5.62 31.00
C GLY A 84 -9.58 6.96 31.41
N GLY A 85 -10.72 6.88 32.09
CA GLY A 85 -11.34 8.01 32.79
C GLY A 85 -12.61 7.60 33.53
N GLU A 86 -12.45 6.91 34.66
CA GLU A 86 -13.52 6.63 35.64
C GLU A 86 -14.14 7.94 36.15
N GLY A 87 -15.47 8.01 36.22
CA GLY A 87 -16.19 9.18 36.70
C GLY A 87 -17.69 8.99 36.80
N GLU A 88 -18.16 8.25 37.80
CA GLU A 88 -19.47 8.40 38.44
C GLU A 88 -19.23 8.51 39.95
N PRO A 89 -20.01 9.28 40.74
CA PRO A 89 -21.48 9.35 40.64
C PRO A 89 -22.09 10.76 40.84
N LYS A 90 -23.28 11.00 40.27
CA LYS A 90 -24.27 11.95 40.83
C LYS A 90 -25.66 11.61 40.31
N GLY A 91 -26.39 10.82 41.10
CA GLY A 91 -27.84 10.69 41.02
C GLY A 91 -28.43 11.27 42.30
N ASP A 92 -29.04 12.44 42.17
CA ASP A 92 -29.90 13.09 43.16
C ASP A 92 -31.31 13.08 42.53
N ALA A 93 -32.33 12.82 43.35
CA ALA A 93 -33.77 12.59 43.08
C ALA A 93 -34.25 11.12 43.06
#